data_AF-A0A7H8R6X1-F1
#
_entry.id   AF-A0A7H8R6X1-F1
#
_cell.length_a   1.000
_cell.length_b   1.000
_cell.length_c   1.000
_cell.angle_alpha   90.00
_cell.angle_beta   90.00
_cell.angle_gamma   90.00
#
_symmetry.space_group_name_H-M   'P 1'
#
loop_
_entity.id
_entity.type
_entity.pdbx_description
1 polymer ?
#
loop_
_entity_poly.entity_id
_entity_poly.type
_entity_poly.pdbx_seq_one_letter_code
_entity_poly.pdbx_strand_id
1 'polypeptide(L)'
;MSLSHIHIRTYENTCPTNKSSRPDAIQDGLLTFKPVFQSCDSTFGAEVSGVNWSELIPKEIVAQLVILQDKYGVLIFRQTGLDNSRHIAFSQQLGEKLEINPFFYGRENDRLGEPLLFDVGNIELDGSLVKRDSRRWHHSLGNALWHTV
;
A
#
# COMPACT_ATOMS: atom_id res chain seq x y z
N MET A 1 -2.29 25.73 -23.95
CA MET A 1 -3.44 25.77 -23.02
C MET A 1 -2.90 25.68 -21.61
N SER A 2 -3.20 26.67 -20.77
CA SER A 2 -2.63 26.88 -19.44
C SER A 2 -3.07 25.79 -18.45
N LEU A 3 -2.15 25.22 -17.67
CA LEU A 3 -2.39 24.25 -16.59
C LEU A 3 -3.03 24.90 -15.33
N SER A 4 -3.78 25.99 -15.48
CA SER A 4 -4.29 26.85 -14.41
C SER A 4 -5.41 26.27 -13.53
N HIS A 5 -5.73 24.97 -13.66
CA HIS A 5 -6.89 24.36 -12.99
C HIS A 5 -6.57 23.09 -12.19
N ILE A 6 -5.32 22.85 -11.81
CA ILE A 6 -5.02 21.83 -10.79
C ILE A 6 -4.70 22.57 -9.49
N HIS A 7 -5.74 22.82 -8.70
CA HIS A 7 -5.55 23.21 -7.31
C HIS A 7 -5.11 21.94 -6.56
N ILE A 8 -3.80 21.66 -6.57
CA ILE A 8 -3.21 20.64 -5.71
C ILE A 8 -3.47 21.10 -4.29
N ARG A 9 -4.36 20.41 -3.56
CA ARG A 9 -4.52 20.65 -2.13
C ARG A 9 -3.25 20.18 -1.44
N THR A 10 -2.37 21.13 -1.15
CA THR A 10 -1.25 20.91 -0.26
C THR A 10 -1.75 21.11 1.17
N TYR A 11 -1.53 20.12 2.02
CA TYR A 11 -1.71 20.27 3.45
C TYR A 11 -0.36 20.67 4.05
N GLU A 12 -0.34 21.61 4.99
CA GLU A 12 0.86 21.81 5.78
C GLU A 12 1.21 20.48 6.46
N ASN A 13 2.49 20.12 6.42
CA ASN A 13 2.95 18.93 7.10
C ASN A 13 2.85 19.15 8.60
N THR A 14 1.75 18.69 9.20
CA THR A 14 1.52 18.73 10.65
C THR A 14 2.21 17.59 11.38
N CYS A 15 2.95 16.72 10.68
CA CYS A 15 3.79 15.73 11.31
C CYS A 15 4.74 16.47 12.25
N PRO A 16 4.73 16.17 13.57
CA PRO A 16 5.60 16.84 14.50
C PRO A 16 7.03 16.77 13.97
N THR A 17 7.71 17.92 13.88
CA THR A 17 9.15 17.92 13.66
C THR A 17 9.77 17.28 14.89
N ASN A 18 9.93 15.97 14.87
CA ASN A 18 10.46 15.24 16.01
C ASN A 18 11.88 15.74 16.25
N LYS A 19 12.01 16.65 17.22
CA LYS A 19 13.26 16.94 17.91
C LYS A 19 13.64 15.78 18.85
N SER A 20 12.73 14.83 19.09
CA SER A 20 13.03 13.55 19.70
C SER A 20 13.68 12.61 18.68
N SER A 21 14.65 11.83 19.14
CA SER A 21 15.30 10.78 18.37
C SER A 21 14.28 9.95 17.59
N ARG A 22 14.59 9.60 16.34
CA ARG A 22 13.80 8.61 15.61
C ARG A 22 13.65 7.37 16.50
N PRO A 23 12.47 6.73 16.53
CA PRO A 23 12.30 5.47 17.24
C PRO A 23 13.41 4.49 16.86
N ASP A 24 14.02 3.89 17.86
CA ASP A 24 15.04 2.87 17.63
C ASP A 24 14.43 1.67 16.92
N ALA A 25 15.24 0.99 16.12
CA ALA A 25 14.85 -0.26 15.52
C ALA A 25 14.69 -1.32 16.62
N ILE A 26 13.58 -2.04 16.58
CA ILE A 26 13.29 -3.13 17.51
C ILE A 26 13.47 -4.43 16.72
N GLN A 27 14.28 -5.33 17.26
CA GLN A 27 14.49 -6.65 16.69
C GLN A 27 13.64 -7.67 17.45
N ASP A 28 12.88 -8.48 16.71
CA ASP A 28 12.09 -9.58 17.26
C ASP A 28 12.23 -10.79 16.32
N GLY A 29 12.99 -11.78 16.77
CA GLY A 29 13.38 -12.92 15.94
C GLY A 29 14.14 -12.49 14.68
N LEU A 30 13.61 -12.86 13.51
CA LEU A 30 14.20 -12.55 12.20
C LEU A 30 13.79 -11.17 11.67
N LEU A 31 12.78 -10.54 12.25
CA LEU A 31 12.28 -9.25 11.79
C LEU A 31 12.89 -8.11 12.58
N THR A 32 13.18 -7.02 11.86
CA THR A 32 13.51 -5.73 12.46
C THR A 32 12.44 -4.74 12.03
N PHE A 33 11.79 -4.09 13.01
CA PHE A 33 10.78 -3.08 12.74
C PHE A 33 11.10 -1.76 13.42
N LYS A 34 10.79 -0.68 12.72
CA LYS A 34 11.01 0.68 13.17
C LYS A 34 9.70 1.45 13.18
N PRO A 35 9.19 1.87 14.35
CA PRO A 35 7.98 2.68 14.42
C PRO A 35 8.11 3.98 13.59
N VAL A 36 7.05 4.32 12.86
CA VAL A 36 6.96 5.59 12.10
C VAL A 36 6.51 6.71 13.03
N PHE A 37 5.44 6.45 13.79
CA PHE A 37 4.93 7.33 14.83
C PHE A 37 4.97 6.62 16.18
N GLN A 38 5.50 7.32 17.18
CA GLN A 38 5.53 6.87 18.57
C GLN A 38 5.36 8.06 19.50
N SER A 39 4.46 7.90 20.46
CA SER A 39 4.22 8.78 21.60
C SER A 39 4.32 7.97 22.90
N CYS A 40 4.11 8.60 24.06
CA CYS A 40 4.14 7.90 25.34
C CYS A 40 3.14 6.74 25.41
N ASP A 41 1.95 6.93 24.81
CA ASP A 41 0.82 6.01 25.00
C ASP A 41 0.35 5.34 23.69
N SER A 42 0.98 5.64 22.55
CA SER A 42 0.50 5.14 21.25
C SER A 42 1.60 5.02 20.20
N THR A 43 1.45 4.03 19.32
CA THR A 43 2.28 3.80 18.13
C THR A 43 1.42 3.61 16.91
N PHE A 44 1.87 4.14 15.76
CA PHE A 44 1.20 3.93 14.47
C PHE A 44 2.22 3.90 13.34
N GLY A 45 2.06 2.94 12.44
CA GLY A 45 2.99 2.69 11.35
C GLY A 45 4.30 2.03 11.83
N ALA A 46 4.79 1.03 11.10
CA ALA A 46 6.15 0.52 11.27
C ALA A 46 6.78 0.14 9.93
N GLU A 47 8.04 0.55 9.72
CA GLU A 47 8.85 0.02 8.62
C GLU A 47 9.46 -1.31 9.06
N VAL A 48 9.22 -2.38 8.30
CA VAL A 48 9.65 -3.74 8.61
C VAL A 48 10.68 -4.21 7.59
N SER A 49 11.73 -4.85 8.08
CA SER A 49 12.84 -5.43 7.31
C SER A 49 13.18 -6.83 7.82
N GLY A 50 13.92 -7.60 7.02
CA GLY A 50 14.29 -9.00 7.32
C GLY A 50 13.40 -10.05 6.65
N VAL A 51 12.33 -9.63 5.95
CA VAL A 51 11.49 -10.53 5.15
C VAL A 51 12.19 -10.85 3.82
N ASN A 52 12.36 -12.14 3.51
CA ASN A 52 12.79 -12.60 2.19
C ASN A 52 11.57 -12.69 1.25
N TRP A 53 11.50 -11.77 0.28
CA TRP A 53 10.39 -11.67 -0.70
C TRP A 53 10.62 -12.49 -1.99
N SER A 54 11.78 -13.13 -2.12
CA SER A 54 12.11 -13.97 -3.27
C SER A 54 11.50 -15.37 -3.16
N GLU A 55 11.00 -15.73 -1.99
CA GLU A 55 10.48 -17.06 -1.66
C GLU A 55 9.13 -16.94 -0.94
N LEU A 56 8.46 -18.08 -0.76
CA LEU A 56 7.24 -18.16 0.05
C LEU A 56 7.56 -17.82 1.50
N ILE A 57 6.82 -16.90 2.10
CA ILE A 57 7.08 -16.46 3.47
C ILE A 57 6.66 -17.57 4.46
N PRO A 58 7.50 -17.95 5.43
CA PRO A 58 7.13 -18.93 6.46
C PRO A 58 5.89 -18.50 7.25
N LYS A 59 5.04 -19.46 7.64
CA LYS A 59 3.77 -19.17 8.34
C LYS A 59 3.99 -18.43 9.66
N GLU A 60 5.09 -18.72 10.34
CA GLU A 60 5.48 -18.09 11.59
C GLU A 60 5.78 -16.61 11.40
N ILE A 61 6.44 -16.26 10.29
CA ILE A 61 6.72 -14.88 9.92
C ILE A 61 5.43 -14.16 9.52
N VAL A 62 4.55 -14.81 8.76
CA VAL A 62 3.23 -14.24 8.42
C VAL A 62 2.43 -13.94 9.69
N ALA A 63 2.38 -14.87 10.65
CA ALA A 63 1.72 -14.65 11.93
C ALA A 63 2.35 -13.48 12.72
N GLN A 64 3.68 -13.35 12.70
CA GLN A 64 4.37 -12.23 13.33
C GLN A 64 4.03 -10.90 12.64
N LEU A 65 3.91 -10.87 11.32
CA LEU A 65 3.48 -9.69 10.58
C LEU A 65 2.05 -9.28 10.94
N VAL A 66 1.13 -10.23 11.12
CA VAL A 66 -0.24 -9.94 11.58
C VAL A 66 -0.23 -9.31 12.98
N ILE A 67 0.54 -9.86 13.93
CA ILE A 67 0.68 -9.29 15.28
C ILE A 67 1.24 -7.86 15.22
N LEU A 68 2.22 -7.62 14.35
CA LEU A 68 2.77 -6.27 14.14
C LEU A 68 1.73 -5.34 13.50
N GLN A 69 0.93 -5.82 12.55
CA GLN A 69 -0.15 -5.04 11.95
C GLN A 69 -1.23 -4.69 12.98
N ASP A 70 -1.61 -5.61 13.87
CA ASP A 70 -2.57 -5.36 14.95
C ASP A 70 -2.07 -4.26 15.90
N LYS A 71 -0.76 -4.19 16.14
CA LYS A 71 -0.13 -3.19 17.01
C LYS A 71 0.08 -1.84 16.33
N TYR A 72 0.55 -1.83 15.09
CA TYR A 72 0.99 -0.62 14.39
C TYR A 72 -0.02 -0.09 13.37
N GLY A 73 -1.05 -0.86 13.01
CA GLY A 73 -2.05 -0.55 12.00
C GLY A 73 -1.54 -0.66 10.57
N VAL A 74 -0.41 -0.01 10.26
CA VAL A 74 0.19 0.02 8.91
C VAL A 74 1.62 -0.51 8.95
N LEU A 75 1.95 -1.44 8.06
CA LEU A 75 3.32 -1.91 7.86
C LEU A 75 3.86 -1.42 6.52
N ILE A 76 5.12 -0.99 6.53
CA ILE A 76 5.84 -0.48 5.35
C ILE A 76 6.99 -1.43 5.05
N PHE A 77 7.02 -1.95 3.83
CA PHE A 77 8.11 -2.80 3.35
C PHE A 77 8.83 -2.10 2.20
N ARG A 78 10.15 -2.01 2.29
CA ARG A 78 10.99 -1.39 1.26
C ARG A 78 11.59 -2.45 0.36
N GLN A 79 11.77 -2.12 -0.92
CA GLN A 79 12.55 -2.92 -1.88
C GLN A 79 12.12 -4.40 -1.94
N THR A 80 10.81 -4.65 -1.93
CA THR A 80 10.28 -6.03 -1.89
C THR A 80 10.58 -6.81 -3.17
N GLY A 81 10.70 -6.14 -4.31
CA GLY A 81 10.95 -6.80 -5.60
C GLY A 81 9.85 -7.77 -6.03
N LEU A 82 8.63 -7.62 -5.49
CA LEU A 82 7.48 -8.43 -5.82
C LEU A 82 6.98 -8.12 -7.24
N ASP A 83 6.66 -9.17 -7.98
CA ASP A 83 5.80 -9.11 -9.16
C ASP A 83 4.33 -9.35 -8.77
N ASN A 84 3.43 -9.28 -9.74
CA ASN A 84 2.00 -9.49 -9.52
C ASN A 84 1.71 -10.84 -8.83
N SER A 85 2.28 -11.93 -9.34
CA SER A 85 2.02 -13.28 -8.83
C SER A 85 2.50 -13.46 -7.40
N ARG A 86 3.70 -12.97 -7.06
CA ARG A 86 4.22 -13.04 -5.68
C ARG A 86 3.50 -12.10 -4.73
N HIS A 87 3.01 -10.95 -5.20
CA HIS A 87 2.17 -10.06 -4.41
C HIS A 87 0.82 -10.70 -4.06
N ILE A 88 0.17 -11.35 -5.04
CA ILE A 88 -1.06 -12.13 -4.81
C ILE A 88 -0.79 -13.27 -3.83
N ALA A 89 0.29 -14.03 -4.05
CA ALA A 89 0.65 -15.16 -3.20
C ALA A 89 0.84 -14.72 -1.74
N PHE A 90 1.57 -13.62 -1.49
CA PHE A 90 1.71 -13.07 -0.14
C PHE A 90 0.37 -12.66 0.47
N SER A 91 -0.48 -11.97 -0.30
CA SER A 91 -1.80 -11.54 0.16
C SER A 91 -2.69 -12.73 0.57
N GLN A 92 -2.60 -13.85 -0.16
CA GLN A 92 -3.30 -15.10 0.18
C GLN A 92 -2.80 -15.75 1.48
N GLN A 93 -1.55 -15.48 1.90
CA GLN A 93 -1.05 -15.93 3.20
C GLN A 93 -1.68 -15.16 4.36
N LEU A 94 -2.15 -13.93 4.12
CA LEU A 94 -2.89 -13.12 5.11
C LEU A 94 -4.38 -13.48 5.15
N GLY A 95 -4.92 -14.02 4.07
CA GLY A 95 -6.28 -14.56 3.99
C GLY A 95 -6.51 -15.31 2.68
N GLU A 96 -6.96 -16.56 2.77
CA GLU A 96 -7.04 -17.49 1.62
C GLU A 96 -7.91 -16.96 0.47
N LYS A 97 -9.02 -16.29 0.81
CA LYS A 97 -9.98 -15.76 -0.16
C LYS A 97 -9.77 -14.27 -0.34
N LEU A 98 -9.14 -13.91 -1.46
CA LEU A 98 -9.02 -12.53 -1.88
C LEU A 98 -10.29 -12.07 -2.61
N GLU A 99 -10.58 -10.77 -2.49
CA GLU A 99 -11.63 -10.13 -3.26
C GLU A 99 -11.28 -10.16 -4.75
N ILE A 100 -12.29 -10.44 -5.58
CA ILE A 100 -12.16 -10.34 -7.03
C ILE A 100 -12.54 -8.93 -7.43
N ASN A 101 -11.63 -8.24 -8.10
CA ASN A 101 -11.86 -6.87 -8.56
C ASN A 101 -13.11 -6.81 -9.47
N PRO A 102 -14.15 -6.03 -9.10
CA PRO A 102 -15.30 -5.81 -9.95
C PRO A 102 -14.88 -4.91 -11.13
N PHE A 103 -14.57 -5.55 -12.26
CA PHE A 103 -14.03 -4.89 -13.45
C PHE A 103 -14.89 -3.71 -13.92
N PHE A 104 -14.30 -2.52 -13.94
CA PHE A 104 -14.97 -1.29 -14.36
C PHE A 104 -15.38 -1.28 -15.85
N TYR A 105 -14.72 -2.10 -16.69
CA TYR A 105 -14.91 -2.20 -18.15
C TYR A 105 -15.17 -3.63 -18.65
N GLY A 106 -15.39 -4.60 -17.76
CA GLY A 106 -15.34 -6.03 -18.12
C GLY A 106 -13.91 -6.61 -18.08
N ARG A 107 -13.80 -7.94 -17.98
CA ARG A 107 -12.50 -8.66 -17.86
C ARG A 107 -11.58 -8.42 -19.05
N GLU A 108 -12.16 -8.22 -20.22
CA GLU A 108 -11.48 -8.07 -21.50
C GLU A 108 -10.68 -6.76 -21.64
N ASN A 109 -10.91 -5.77 -20.77
CA ASN A 109 -10.28 -4.45 -20.80
C ASN A 109 -9.43 -4.17 -19.56
N ASP A 110 -9.03 -5.19 -18.80
CA ASP A 110 -8.15 -5.04 -17.65
C ASP A 110 -6.68 -4.88 -18.07
N ARG A 111 -6.05 -3.78 -17.64
CA ARG A 111 -4.64 -3.49 -17.91
C ARG A 111 -3.71 -4.45 -17.16
N LEU A 112 -4.07 -4.88 -15.96
CA LEU A 112 -3.23 -5.77 -15.16
C LEU A 112 -3.38 -7.23 -15.60
N GLY A 113 -4.53 -7.58 -16.19
CA GLY A 113 -4.87 -8.94 -16.59
C GLY A 113 -4.99 -9.89 -15.40
N GLU A 114 -5.15 -9.36 -14.18
CA GLU A 114 -5.11 -10.15 -12.94
C GLU A 114 -6.33 -9.86 -12.06
N PRO A 115 -7.26 -10.84 -11.89
CA PRO A 115 -8.55 -10.61 -11.25
C PRO A 115 -8.47 -10.30 -9.76
N LEU A 116 -7.32 -10.58 -9.13
CA LEU A 116 -7.08 -10.37 -7.70
C LEU A 116 -6.30 -9.07 -7.43
N LEU A 117 -6.04 -8.25 -8.45
CA LEU A 117 -5.39 -6.97 -8.32
C LEU A 117 -6.30 -5.82 -8.76
N PHE A 118 -6.19 -4.70 -8.05
CA PHE A 118 -6.92 -3.47 -8.34
C PHE A 118 -5.97 -2.47 -9.00
N ASP A 119 -6.27 -2.06 -10.24
CA ASP A 119 -5.49 -1.05 -10.95
C ASP A 119 -5.79 0.36 -10.44
N VAL A 120 -5.03 0.78 -9.42
CA VAL A 120 -5.06 2.15 -8.87
C VAL A 120 -4.14 3.12 -9.63
N GLY A 121 -3.58 2.70 -10.77
CA GLY A 121 -2.73 3.53 -11.62
C GLY A 121 -3.50 4.53 -12.48
N ASN A 122 -2.78 5.54 -12.98
CA ASN A 122 -3.28 6.55 -13.91
C ASN A 122 -2.85 6.28 -15.37
N ILE A 123 -2.70 4.99 -15.74
CA ILE A 123 -2.24 4.53 -17.05
C ILE A 123 -3.35 3.72 -17.74
N GLU A 124 -3.61 4.00 -19.02
CA GLU A 124 -4.55 3.27 -19.88
C GLU A 124 -3.93 1.98 -20.44
N LEU A 125 -4.74 1.15 -21.10
CA LEU A 125 -4.30 -0.13 -21.68
C LEU A 125 -3.19 0.05 -22.73
N ASP A 126 -3.24 1.15 -23.50
CA ASP A 126 -2.24 1.50 -24.52
C ASP A 126 -0.97 2.15 -23.93
N GLY A 127 -0.87 2.26 -22.60
CA GLY A 127 0.25 2.91 -21.90
C GLY A 127 0.16 4.44 -21.85
N SER A 128 -0.86 5.06 -22.43
CA SER A 128 -1.09 6.49 -22.30
C SER A 128 -1.59 6.86 -20.89
N LEU A 129 -1.51 8.14 -20.54
CA LEU A 129 -2.08 8.63 -19.28
C LEU A 129 -3.61 8.67 -19.37
N VAL A 130 -4.26 8.34 -18.25
CA VAL A 130 -5.72 8.46 -18.12
C VAL A 130 -6.18 9.85 -18.51
N LYS A 131 -7.11 9.90 -19.48
CA LYS A 131 -7.60 11.17 -20.03
C LYS A 131 -8.34 11.97 -18.95
N ARG A 132 -7.94 13.23 -18.79
CA ARG A 132 -8.62 14.19 -17.90
C ARG A 132 -10.12 14.27 -18.23
N ASP A 133 -10.96 14.40 -17.21
CA ASP A 133 -12.42 14.49 -17.30
C ASP A 133 -13.11 13.26 -17.92
N SER A 134 -12.38 12.15 -18.10
CA SER A 134 -12.99 10.86 -18.43
C SER A 134 -13.71 10.27 -17.22
N ARG A 135 -14.61 9.31 -17.46
CA ARG A 135 -15.28 8.55 -16.38
C ARG A 135 -14.26 7.90 -15.44
N ARG A 136 -13.19 7.29 -15.97
CA ARG A 136 -12.10 6.68 -15.19
C ARG A 136 -11.40 7.73 -14.32
N TRP A 137 -11.07 8.89 -14.89
CA TRP A 137 -10.46 9.99 -14.14
C TRP A 137 -11.33 10.43 -12.96
N HIS A 138 -12.62 10.68 -13.19
CA HIS A 138 -13.55 11.07 -12.13
C HIS A 138 -13.70 9.99 -11.05
N HIS A 139 -13.72 8.71 -11.44
CA HIS A 139 -13.76 7.61 -10.48
C HIS A 139 -12.50 7.55 -9.60
N SER A 140 -11.32 7.66 -10.20
CA SER A 140 -10.03 7.65 -9.47
C SER A 140 -9.87 8.81 -8.50
N LEU A 141 -10.58 9.92 -8.67
CA LEU A 141 -10.59 11.01 -7.68
C LEU A 141 -11.18 10.60 -6.33
N GLY A 142 -11.96 9.51 -6.27
CA GLY A 142 -12.42 8.93 -5.00
C GLY A 142 -11.26 8.57 -4.07
N ASN A 143 -10.13 8.12 -4.62
CA ASN A 143 -8.93 7.77 -3.85
C ASN A 143 -8.25 8.98 -3.21
N ALA A 144 -8.62 10.21 -3.58
CA ALA A 144 -8.12 11.44 -2.96
C ALA A 144 -8.91 11.84 -1.69
N LEU A 145 -9.97 11.10 -1.34
CA LEU A 145 -10.76 11.30 -0.13
C LEU A 145 -10.25 10.37 0.99
N TRP A 146 -10.41 10.76 2.24
CA TRP A 146 -10.22 9.85 3.37
C TRP A 146 -11.36 8.83 3.40
N HIS A 147 -11.03 7.53 3.39
CA HIS A 147 -12.02 6.45 3.31
C HIS A 147 -11.48 5.14 3.92
N THR A 148 -12.41 4.21 4.19
CA THR A 148 -12.14 2.80 4.48
C THR A 148 -12.98 1.96 3.51
N VAL A 149 -12.42 0.89 2.97
CA VAL A 149 -13.09 -0.05 2.06
C VAL A 149 -13.41 -1.37 2.75
#